data_AF-A0A6C0JRM2-F1
#
_entry.id   AF-A0A6C0JRM2-F1
#
_cell.length_a   1.000
_cell.length_b   1.000
_cell.length_c   1.000
_cell.angle_alpha   90.00
_cell.angle_beta   90.00
_cell.angle_gamma   90.00
#
_symmetry.space_group_name_H-M   'P 1'
#
loop_
_entity.id
_entity.type
_entity.pdbx_description
1 polymer ?
#
loop_
_entity_poly.entity_id
_entity_poly.type
_entity_poly.pdbx_seq_one_letter_code
_entity_poly.pdbx_strand_id
1 'polypeptide(L)'
;MAQNYSKNIYNCCICNYVSNRKYNINRHHISKHNNIKCKNIDTLKNEKNVSPNEKKVSPNEKKVSPCEKKVSPCENNDNICIKCNKFYKTKKSLLEHEKKCKGIDELTCPRCMTNFTTKQAKSKHIKRNNCKPRSIIYAKTPNYENIERQNINTFNNIENQTNNYITNYNNIYINNYGNERQDYLSFDKMLEIFKKVYDIPRLLTEEIHFNKEFPENNNIQYKNDSNALIKKDDEFILKDLNILAEELVKEKTVQMQKFALENKNNICTNIETQKYQDIVDLLLHFILLKEPQEHYKKQIKNIRDLIKNNN
;
A
#
# COMPACT_ATOMS: atom_id res chain seq x y z
N MET A 1 42.25 23.72 -33.71
CA MET A 1 41.23 23.56 -34.77
C MET A 1 39.96 23.00 -34.14
N ALA A 2 39.02 23.86 -33.75
CA ALA A 2 37.75 23.43 -33.17
C ALA A 2 36.74 23.18 -34.30
N GLN A 3 36.37 21.92 -34.54
CA GLN A 3 35.37 21.54 -35.53
C GLN A 3 33.98 22.05 -35.09
N ASN A 4 33.45 23.02 -35.83
CA ASN A 4 32.07 23.48 -35.71
C ASN A 4 31.11 22.35 -36.15
N TYR A 5 30.54 21.61 -35.20
CA TYR A 5 29.43 20.71 -35.49
C TYR A 5 28.13 21.52 -35.63
N SER A 6 27.68 21.72 -36.87
CA SER A 6 26.38 22.32 -37.19
C SER A 6 25.24 21.54 -36.53
N LYS A 7 24.48 22.18 -35.64
CA LYS A 7 23.23 21.63 -35.09
C LYS A 7 22.18 21.56 -36.20
N ASN A 8 21.97 20.37 -36.76
CA ASN A 8 20.89 20.14 -37.70
C ASN A 8 19.54 20.21 -36.98
N ILE A 9 18.64 21.05 -37.48
CA ILE A 9 17.26 21.19 -37.00
C ILE A 9 16.35 20.48 -38.02
N TYR A 10 15.43 19.65 -37.51
CA TYR A 10 14.48 18.85 -38.27
C TYR A 10 13.06 19.32 -37.93
N ASN A 11 12.30 19.70 -38.96
CA ASN A 11 10.93 20.19 -38.81
C ASN A 11 9.93 19.12 -39.26
N CYS A 12 8.73 19.13 -38.67
CA CYS A 12 7.62 18.29 -39.12
C CYS A 12 6.95 18.96 -40.32
N CYS A 13 6.71 18.20 -41.39
CA CYS A 13 6.01 18.70 -42.58
C CYS A 13 4.49 18.91 -42.38
N ILE A 14 3.92 18.47 -41.24
CA ILE A 14 2.47 18.45 -41.00
C ILE A 14 2.06 19.39 -39.85
N CYS A 15 2.98 19.73 -38.94
CA CYS A 15 2.72 20.66 -37.86
C CYS A 15 3.98 21.43 -37.45
N ASN A 16 3.84 22.39 -36.54
CA ASN A 16 4.94 23.26 -36.12
C ASN A 16 5.95 22.59 -35.16
N TYR A 17 6.00 21.25 -35.12
CA TYR A 17 6.93 20.52 -34.26
C TYR A 17 8.34 20.52 -34.85
N VAL A 18 9.33 20.84 -34.01
CA VAL A 18 10.74 20.97 -34.40
C VAL A 18 11.62 20.15 -33.44
N SER A 19 12.66 19.53 -33.97
CA SER A 19 13.60 18.71 -33.21
C SER A 19 15.02 18.87 -33.72
N ASN A 20 16.00 18.86 -32.81
CA ASN A 20 17.43 18.81 -33.16
C ASN A 20 17.95 17.38 -33.44
N ARG A 21 17.08 16.37 -33.39
CA ARG A 21 17.41 14.96 -33.64
C ARG A 21 16.41 14.31 -34.58
N LYS A 22 16.92 13.64 -35.62
CA LYS A 22 16.13 12.90 -36.62
C LYS A 22 15.28 11.77 -35.99
N TYR A 23 15.79 11.12 -34.95
CA TYR A 23 15.03 10.10 -34.23
C TYR A 23 13.72 10.63 -33.64
N ASN A 24 13.77 11.81 -33.02
CA ASN A 24 12.61 12.42 -32.35
C ASN A 24 11.53 12.86 -33.36
N ILE A 25 11.93 13.34 -34.56
CA ILE A 25 10.95 13.72 -35.59
C ILE A 25 10.24 12.49 -36.17
N ASN A 26 10.97 11.38 -36.37
CA ASN A 26 10.38 10.10 -36.80
C ASN A 26 9.38 9.58 -35.77
N ARG A 27 9.73 9.60 -34.48
CA ARG A 27 8.83 9.18 -33.40
C ARG A 27 7.59 10.07 -33.32
N HIS A 28 7.76 11.38 -33.49
CA HIS A 28 6.65 12.33 -33.55
C HIS A 28 5.68 11.98 -34.70
N HIS A 29 6.18 11.76 -35.92
CA HIS A 29 5.34 11.37 -37.07
C HIS A 29 4.56 10.08 -36.82
N ILE A 30 5.21 9.03 -36.31
CA ILE A 30 4.52 7.75 -35.98
C ILE A 30 3.42 7.98 -34.94
N SER A 31 3.66 8.83 -33.94
CA SER A 31 2.70 9.04 -32.85
C SER A 31 1.54 9.98 -33.18
N LYS A 32 1.75 10.97 -34.06
CA LYS A 32 0.79 12.06 -34.31
C LYS A 32 0.25 12.10 -35.74
N HIS A 33 0.94 11.49 -36.70
CA HIS A 33 0.63 11.55 -38.13
C HIS A 33 0.64 10.16 -38.78
N ASN A 34 0.25 9.12 -38.02
CA ASN A 34 0.34 7.71 -38.43
C ASN A 34 -0.46 7.36 -39.70
N ASN A 35 -1.38 8.23 -40.12
CA ASN A 35 -2.24 8.05 -41.31
C ASN A 35 -1.81 8.89 -42.53
N ILE A 36 -0.68 9.61 -42.47
CA ILE A 36 -0.22 10.49 -43.55
C ILE A 36 1.22 10.12 -43.92
N LYS A 37 1.42 9.63 -45.16
CA LYS A 37 2.76 9.35 -45.71
C LYS A 37 3.42 10.66 -46.16
N CYS A 38 4.30 11.22 -45.35
CA CYS A 38 5.15 12.34 -45.77
C CYS A 38 6.44 11.79 -46.40
N LYS A 39 6.71 12.15 -47.65
CA LYS A 39 7.99 11.88 -48.33
C LYS A 39 8.82 13.15 -48.25
N ASN A 40 9.97 13.05 -47.57
CA ASN A 40 11.07 14.01 -47.41
C ASN A 40 11.11 14.77 -46.07
N ILE A 41 12.21 14.55 -45.34
CA ILE A 41 12.63 15.31 -44.15
C ILE A 41 13.72 16.26 -44.65
N ASP A 42 13.37 17.52 -44.90
CA ASP A 42 14.34 18.50 -45.40
C ASP A 42 15.28 18.97 -44.28
N THR A 43 16.59 18.92 -44.55
CA THR A 43 17.63 19.49 -43.69
C THR A 43 17.99 20.89 -44.17
N LEU A 44 17.71 21.91 -43.35
CA LEU A 44 18.22 23.27 -43.56
C LEU A 44 19.54 23.46 -42.79
N LYS A 45 20.56 23.95 -43.49
CA LYS A 45 21.78 24.51 -42.88
C LYS A 45 21.54 25.99 -42.62
N ASN A 46 21.70 26.44 -41.38
CA ASN A 46 21.56 27.86 -41.03
C ASN A 46 22.75 28.68 -41.56
N GLU A 47 22.48 29.56 -42.53
CA GLU A 47 23.25 30.79 -42.70
C GLU A 47 22.69 31.86 -41.74
N LYS A 48 23.59 32.60 -41.10
CA LYS A 48 23.29 33.63 -40.10
C LYS A 48 22.57 34.80 -40.77
N ASN A 49 21.60 35.41 -40.10
CA ASN A 49 21.50 36.88 -40.03
C ASN A 49 20.64 37.40 -38.87
N VAL A 50 20.92 38.68 -38.58
CA VAL A 50 20.75 39.51 -37.37
C VAL A 50 19.28 39.84 -36.97
N SER A 51 19.11 40.15 -35.67
CA SER A 51 17.91 40.69 -34.96
C SER A 51 17.42 42.06 -35.52
N PRO A 52 16.26 42.67 -35.11
CA PRO A 52 15.96 43.09 -33.72
C PRO A 52 14.49 43.06 -33.23
N ASN A 53 14.37 42.99 -31.90
CA ASN A 53 13.39 43.59 -30.97
C ASN A 53 11.87 43.62 -31.27
N GLU A 54 11.07 43.22 -30.27
CA GLU A 54 10.21 44.16 -29.53
C GLU A 54 9.78 43.61 -28.16
N LYS A 55 9.81 44.49 -27.15
CA LYS A 55 9.40 44.29 -25.75
C LYS A 55 7.96 44.77 -25.55
N LYS A 56 7.14 44.09 -24.72
CA LYS A 56 6.12 44.70 -23.82
C LYS A 56 5.94 43.81 -22.57
N VAL A 57 6.55 44.15 -21.43
CA VAL A 57 6.05 44.93 -20.27
C VAL A 57 5.10 44.12 -19.34
N SER A 58 5.57 43.88 -18.11
CA SER A 58 4.83 43.40 -16.91
C SER A 58 4.02 44.53 -16.25
N PRO A 59 3.21 44.27 -15.19
CA PRO A 59 3.78 44.37 -13.84
C PRO A 59 3.26 43.40 -12.78
N ASN A 60 4.14 43.16 -11.80
CA ASN A 60 3.91 42.62 -10.46
C ASN A 60 2.85 43.40 -9.68
N GLU A 61 2.07 42.70 -8.86
CA GLU A 61 1.65 43.23 -7.55
C GLU A 61 1.91 42.19 -6.45
N LYS A 62 2.81 42.54 -5.54
CA LYS A 62 2.92 41.96 -4.19
C LYS A 62 1.92 42.71 -3.30
N LYS A 63 1.11 42.00 -2.51
CA LYS A 63 0.53 42.55 -1.29
C LYS A 63 0.80 41.62 -0.12
N VAL A 64 1.39 42.22 0.91
CA VAL A 64 1.81 41.64 2.18
C VAL A 64 0.66 41.82 3.18
N SER A 65 0.37 40.74 3.93
CA SER A 65 -0.27 40.55 5.25
C SER A 65 -1.17 41.63 5.88
N PRO A 66 -2.21 41.26 6.65
CA PRO A 66 -1.98 41.16 8.10
C PRO A 66 -2.47 39.87 8.79
N CYS A 67 -1.71 39.50 9.82
CA CYS A 67 -1.98 38.47 10.83
C CYS A 67 -3.16 38.88 11.73
N GLU A 68 -4.18 38.01 11.87
CA GLU A 68 -5.05 38.00 13.04
C GLU A 68 -5.23 36.57 13.54
N LYS A 69 -4.92 36.40 14.84
CA LYS A 69 -4.91 35.11 15.55
C LYS A 69 -6.33 34.67 15.88
N LYS A 70 -6.75 33.49 15.41
CA LYS A 70 -7.67 32.60 16.14
C LYS A 70 -7.17 31.16 16.02
N VAL A 71 -7.21 30.45 17.15
CA VAL A 71 -6.42 29.24 17.47
C VAL A 71 -7.23 27.96 17.20
N SER A 72 -6.53 26.89 16.77
CA SER A 72 -6.88 25.44 16.65
C SER A 72 -7.19 24.90 15.23
N PRO A 73 -6.92 23.61 14.92
CA PRO A 73 -5.92 22.63 15.42
C PRO A 73 -4.79 22.38 14.39
N CYS A 74 -3.70 21.71 14.78
CA CYS A 74 -2.49 21.45 13.97
C CYS A 74 -2.78 20.86 12.56
N GLU A 75 -2.98 21.71 11.56
CA GLU A 75 -2.77 21.36 10.16
C GLU A 75 -1.26 21.31 9.92
N ASN A 76 -0.69 20.11 9.86
CA ASN A 76 0.63 19.93 9.26
C ASN A 76 0.57 20.51 7.84
N ASN A 77 1.32 21.58 7.61
CA ASN A 77 1.42 22.27 6.32
C ASN A 77 2.24 21.45 5.29
N ASP A 78 2.41 20.16 5.56
CA ASP A 78 3.24 19.24 4.81
C ASP A 78 2.35 18.41 3.91
N ASN A 79 2.54 18.55 2.60
CA ASN A 79 1.91 17.69 1.59
C ASN A 79 2.55 16.28 1.62
N ILE A 80 2.71 15.68 2.79
CA ILE A 80 3.38 14.40 3.02
C ILE A 80 2.34 13.35 3.37
N CYS A 81 2.38 12.22 2.69
CA CYS A 81 1.51 11.09 2.98
C CYS A 81 1.90 10.44 4.31
N ILE A 82 0.98 10.38 5.27
CA ILE A 82 1.23 9.76 6.59
C ILE A 82 1.57 8.27 6.49
N LYS A 83 1.14 7.60 5.41
CA LYS A 83 1.32 6.16 5.24
C LYS A 83 2.68 5.80 4.70
N CYS A 84 3.22 6.59 3.77
CA CYS A 84 4.46 6.29 3.06
C CYS A 84 5.50 7.40 3.09
N ASN A 85 5.23 8.51 3.79
CA ASN A 85 6.06 9.70 3.89
C ASN A 85 6.45 10.33 2.54
N LYS A 86 5.69 10.07 1.47
CA LYS A 86 5.93 10.66 0.15
C LYS A 86 5.40 12.09 0.10
N PHE A 87 6.26 13.02 -0.31
CA PHE A 87 5.90 14.41 -0.55
C PHE A 87 5.15 14.60 -1.88
N TYR A 88 4.15 15.47 -1.85
CA TYR A 88 3.31 15.88 -2.96
C TYR A 88 3.37 17.39 -3.15
N LYS A 89 3.21 17.86 -4.39
CA LYS A 89 3.25 19.31 -4.66
C LYS A 89 1.94 20.02 -4.27
N THR A 90 0.85 19.28 -4.16
CA THR A 90 -0.50 19.82 -3.88
C THR A 90 -1.27 18.91 -2.94
N LYS A 91 -2.13 19.51 -2.10
CA LYS A 91 -3.04 18.78 -1.19
C LYS A 91 -3.99 17.84 -1.96
N LYS A 92 -4.46 18.25 -3.14
CA LYS A 92 -5.28 17.40 -4.03
C LYS A 92 -4.54 16.11 -4.42
N SER A 93 -3.28 16.22 -4.85
CA SER A 93 -2.48 15.03 -5.23
C SER A 93 -2.14 14.13 -4.04
N LEU A 94 -1.95 14.71 -2.86
CA LEU A 94 -1.80 13.96 -1.62
C LEU A 94 -3.06 13.13 -1.33
N LEU A 95 -4.24 13.77 -1.31
CA LEU A 95 -5.51 13.09 -1.05
C LEU A 95 -5.82 11.99 -2.07
N GLU A 96 -5.55 12.23 -3.35
CA GLU A 96 -5.72 11.20 -4.40
C GLU A 96 -4.76 10.04 -4.23
N HIS A 97 -3.55 10.29 -3.74
CA HIS A 97 -2.59 9.25 -3.42
C HIS A 97 -3.00 8.47 -2.17
N GLU A 98 -3.37 9.13 -1.08
CA GLU A 98 -3.72 8.50 0.21
C GLU A 98 -4.89 7.51 0.09
N LYS A 99 -5.83 7.79 -0.83
CA LYS A 99 -6.90 6.85 -1.22
C LYS A 99 -6.40 5.51 -1.73
N LYS A 100 -5.20 5.47 -2.32
CA LYS A 100 -4.60 4.30 -2.99
C LYS A 100 -3.31 3.85 -2.31
N CYS A 101 -2.80 4.65 -1.38
CA CYS A 101 -1.50 4.46 -0.77
C CYS A 101 -1.58 3.31 0.23
N LYS A 102 -0.72 2.31 0.00
CA LYS A 102 -0.52 1.17 0.89
C LYS A 102 0.66 1.34 1.84
N GLY A 103 1.15 2.57 1.99
CA GLY A 103 2.30 2.88 2.84
C GLY A 103 3.67 2.47 2.31
N ILE A 104 3.77 2.03 1.05
CA ILE A 104 5.01 1.49 0.47
C ILE A 104 5.47 2.26 -0.76
N ASP A 105 6.78 2.18 -1.05
CA ASP A 105 7.37 2.77 -2.25
C ASP A 105 6.81 2.15 -3.55
N GLU A 106 6.87 2.92 -4.64
CA GLU A 106 6.39 2.51 -5.97
C GLU A 106 7.07 1.23 -6.49
N LEU A 107 8.30 0.97 -6.04
CA LEU A 107 9.09 -0.20 -6.42
C LEU A 107 9.02 -1.34 -5.41
N THR A 108 8.30 -1.20 -4.31
CA THR A 108 8.10 -2.29 -3.33
C THR A 108 6.92 -3.18 -3.72
N CYS A 109 7.07 -4.49 -3.64
CA CYS A 109 5.95 -5.42 -3.82
C CYS A 109 5.00 -5.34 -2.61
N PRO A 110 3.69 -5.11 -2.81
CA PRO A 110 2.74 -4.98 -1.70
C PRO A 110 2.47 -6.28 -0.94
N ARG A 111 2.91 -7.43 -1.46
CA ARG A 111 2.73 -8.74 -0.84
C ARG A 111 3.95 -9.15 -0.03
N CYS A 112 5.11 -9.27 -0.65
CA CYS A 112 6.31 -9.75 0.05
C CYS A 112 7.22 -8.63 0.59
N MET A 113 6.84 -7.36 0.40
CA MET A 113 7.62 -6.18 0.76
C MET A 113 9.05 -6.14 0.19
N THR A 114 9.32 -6.95 -0.83
CA THR A 114 10.60 -6.93 -1.57
C THR A 114 10.69 -5.67 -2.42
N ASN A 115 11.83 -5.00 -2.35
CA ASN A 115 12.12 -3.82 -3.15
C ASN A 115 12.77 -4.20 -4.48
N PHE A 116 12.38 -3.51 -5.54
CA PHE A 116 12.94 -3.70 -6.88
C PHE A 116 13.68 -2.44 -7.33
N THR A 117 14.66 -2.60 -8.20
CA THR A 117 15.36 -1.45 -8.80
C THR A 117 14.57 -0.81 -9.93
N THR A 118 13.61 -1.54 -10.52
CA THR A 118 12.81 -1.08 -11.67
C THR A 118 11.35 -1.50 -11.58
N LYS A 119 10.46 -0.70 -12.16
CA LYS A 119 9.02 -1.00 -12.24
C LYS A 119 8.74 -2.30 -13.00
N GLN A 120 9.54 -2.60 -14.02
CA GLN A 120 9.44 -3.80 -14.84
C GLN A 120 9.78 -5.06 -14.03
N ALA A 121 10.82 -5.01 -13.19
CA ALA A 121 11.18 -6.13 -12.32
C ALA A 121 10.07 -6.42 -11.31
N LYS A 122 9.52 -5.39 -10.65
CA LYS A 122 8.34 -5.52 -9.77
C LYS A 122 7.15 -6.12 -10.51
N SER A 123 6.84 -5.64 -11.71
CA SER A 123 5.71 -6.15 -12.50
C SER A 123 5.88 -7.63 -12.85
N LYS A 124 7.06 -8.04 -13.32
CA LYS A 124 7.37 -9.45 -13.60
C LYS A 124 7.27 -10.31 -12.34
N HIS A 125 7.76 -9.81 -11.21
CA HIS A 125 7.64 -10.49 -9.92
C HIS A 125 6.19 -10.71 -9.49
N ILE A 126 5.35 -9.66 -9.52
CA ILE A 126 3.92 -9.76 -9.17
C ILE A 126 3.20 -10.74 -10.09
N LYS A 127 3.48 -10.69 -11.41
CA LYS A 127 2.88 -11.62 -12.39
C LYS A 127 3.22 -13.09 -12.15
N ARG A 128 4.41 -13.39 -11.59
CA ARG A 128 4.78 -14.77 -11.22
C ARG A 128 3.97 -15.29 -10.02
N ASN A 129 3.45 -14.39 -9.17
CA ASN A 129 2.59 -14.66 -8.02
C ASN A 129 3.09 -15.75 -7.03
N ASN A 130 4.39 -16.00 -6.98
CA ASN A 130 5.02 -17.04 -6.17
C ASN A 130 5.70 -16.51 -4.89
N CYS A 131 5.57 -15.21 -4.61
CA CYS A 131 6.18 -14.61 -3.43
C CYS A 131 5.33 -14.83 -2.18
N LYS A 132 5.98 -15.03 -1.03
CA LYS A 132 5.28 -15.17 0.25
C LYS A 132 4.99 -13.79 0.86
N PRO A 133 3.79 -13.58 1.45
CA PRO A 133 3.48 -12.38 2.21
C PRO A 133 4.48 -12.12 3.33
N ARG A 134 4.84 -10.85 3.56
CA ARG A 134 5.68 -10.39 4.68
C ARG A 134 5.15 -9.07 5.21
N SER A 135 5.29 -8.80 6.50
CA SER A 135 4.83 -7.54 7.10
C SER A 135 5.47 -6.29 6.47
N ILE A 136 4.77 -5.17 6.61
CA ILE A 136 5.24 -3.83 6.25
C ILE A 136 6.62 -3.50 6.83
N ILE A 137 7.02 -4.10 7.96
CA ILE A 137 8.34 -3.85 8.60
C ILE A 137 9.52 -4.22 7.70
N TYR A 138 9.29 -5.08 6.70
CA TYR A 138 10.31 -5.49 5.73
C TYR A 138 10.38 -4.54 4.51
N ALA A 139 9.43 -3.60 4.38
CA ALA A 139 9.49 -2.58 3.34
C ALA A 139 10.62 -1.58 3.69
N LYS A 140 11.36 -1.13 2.68
CA LYS A 140 12.26 0.01 2.89
C LYS A 140 11.39 1.26 2.98
N THR A 141 11.53 2.04 4.05
CA THR A 141 10.99 3.40 4.07
C THR A 141 11.61 4.18 2.91
N PRO A 142 10.85 4.98 2.16
CA PRO A 142 11.44 5.84 1.15
C PRO A 142 12.39 6.82 1.85
N ASN A 143 13.70 6.60 1.67
CA ASN A 143 14.72 7.55 2.08
C ASN A 143 14.43 8.87 1.35
N TYR A 144 14.02 9.89 2.10
CA TYR A 144 14.09 11.28 1.65
C TYR A 144 15.49 11.89 1.90
N GLU A 145 16.52 11.06 2.10
CA GLU A 145 17.90 11.54 2.10
C GLU A 145 18.42 11.72 0.67
N ASN A 146 17.91 12.70 -0.05
CA ASN A 146 18.56 13.28 -1.24
C ASN A 146 18.13 14.75 -1.47
N ILE A 147 18.05 15.53 -0.39
CA ILE A 147 18.25 16.98 -0.43
C ILE A 147 19.32 17.23 0.64
N GLU A 148 20.48 17.76 0.22
CA GLU A 148 21.71 17.95 1.00
C GLU A 148 22.62 16.72 1.24
N ARG A 149 23.15 16.16 0.15
CA ARG A 149 24.52 15.61 0.17
C ARG A 149 25.31 16.13 -1.02
N GLN A 150 25.64 17.42 -0.98
CA GLN A 150 26.92 17.86 -1.54
C GLN A 150 27.97 17.73 -0.45
N ASN A 151 29.08 17.08 -0.79
CA ASN A 151 30.29 16.88 0.01
C ASN A 151 30.20 15.78 1.07
N ILE A 152 30.60 14.56 0.69
CA ILE A 152 31.67 13.81 1.36
C ILE A 152 32.25 12.87 0.29
N ASN A 153 33.48 13.17 -0.12
CA ASN A 153 34.34 12.22 -0.81
C ASN A 153 34.78 11.16 0.20
N THR A 154 34.42 9.89 -0.02
CA THR A 154 35.27 8.79 0.44
C THR A 154 35.07 7.57 -0.44
N PHE A 155 36.21 7.09 -0.94
CA PHE A 155 36.40 5.90 -1.75
C PHE A 155 36.04 4.60 -0.99
N ASN A 156 35.48 3.66 -1.75
CA ASN A 156 35.58 2.19 -1.70
C ASN A 156 35.78 1.48 -0.34
N ASN A 157 34.84 0.60 0.01
CA ASN A 157 35.09 -0.84 -0.01
C ASN A 157 33.78 -1.63 -0.08
N ILE A 158 33.72 -2.53 -1.07
CA ILE A 158 32.73 -3.58 -1.24
C ILE A 158 33.26 -4.77 -0.44
N GLU A 159 32.54 -5.18 0.60
CA GLU A 159 32.23 -6.58 0.96
C GLU A 159 31.63 -6.64 2.36
N ASN A 160 30.67 -7.56 2.53
CA ASN A 160 29.83 -7.81 3.71
C ASN A 160 28.58 -6.90 3.86
N GLN A 161 27.60 -7.11 2.97
CA GLN A 161 26.20 -6.87 3.29
C GLN A 161 25.68 -7.98 4.21
N THR A 162 26.11 -7.97 5.47
CA THR A 162 25.32 -8.60 6.54
C THR A 162 24.20 -7.63 6.91
N ASN A 163 22.98 -8.14 6.77
CA ASN A 163 21.73 -7.46 7.06
C ASN A 163 21.67 -6.95 8.51
N ASN A 164 22.10 -5.71 8.77
CA ASN A 164 21.74 -4.99 9.98
C ASN A 164 20.31 -4.44 9.82
N TYR A 165 19.31 -5.30 10.03
CA TYR A 165 17.96 -4.84 10.33
C TYR A 165 17.91 -4.41 11.79
N ILE A 166 18.33 -3.17 12.06
CA ILE A 166 17.93 -2.49 13.30
C ILE A 166 16.45 -2.17 13.12
N THR A 167 15.58 -3.04 13.61
CA THR A 167 14.14 -2.84 13.66
C THR A 167 13.82 -1.75 14.68
N ASN A 168 13.83 -0.50 14.24
CA ASN A 168 13.21 0.58 15.01
C ASN A 168 11.69 0.39 14.90
N TYR A 169 11.10 -0.36 15.83
CA TYR A 169 9.66 -0.66 15.92
C TYR A 169 8.77 0.58 16.12
N ASN A 170 9.35 1.79 16.20
CA ASN A 170 8.69 2.92 16.82
C ASN A 170 7.67 3.66 15.93
N ASN A 171 7.60 3.40 14.61
CA ASN A 171 6.68 4.11 13.71
C ASN A 171 6.00 3.19 12.67
N ILE A 172 5.45 2.04 13.09
CA ILE A 172 4.64 1.20 12.18
C ILE A 172 3.26 1.86 11.99
N TYR A 173 2.88 2.13 10.74
CA TYR A 173 1.52 2.58 10.42
C TYR A 173 0.53 1.42 10.64
N ILE A 174 -0.41 1.61 11.56
CA ILE A 174 -1.46 0.65 11.89
C ILE A 174 -2.66 0.89 10.97
N ASN A 175 -3.11 -0.16 10.29
CA ASN A 175 -4.28 -0.15 9.41
C ASN A 175 -5.56 0.10 10.23
N ASN A 176 -6.48 0.88 9.66
CA ASN A 176 -7.81 1.05 10.25
C ASN A 176 -8.54 -0.31 10.37
N TYR A 177 -9.35 -0.45 11.41
CA TYR A 177 -10.29 -1.54 11.61
C TYR A 177 -11.20 -1.70 10.39
N GLY A 178 -11.31 -2.94 9.90
CA GLY A 178 -11.99 -3.32 8.66
C GLY A 178 -11.17 -3.11 7.37
N ASN A 179 -9.96 -2.56 7.47
CA ASN A 179 -9.03 -2.39 6.34
C ASN A 179 -7.73 -3.17 6.57
N GLU A 180 -7.81 -4.29 7.29
CA GLU A 180 -6.67 -5.14 7.58
C GLU A 180 -6.11 -5.73 6.30
N ARG A 181 -4.81 -5.95 6.34
CA ARG A 181 -4.13 -6.72 5.34
C ARG A 181 -4.41 -8.21 5.57
N GLN A 182 -4.87 -8.92 4.54
CA GLN A 182 -5.27 -10.33 4.68
C GLN A 182 -4.67 -11.27 3.61
N ASP A 183 -3.72 -10.79 2.79
CA ASP A 183 -3.08 -11.59 1.72
C ASP A 183 -2.20 -12.74 2.24
N TYR A 184 -1.95 -12.80 3.56
CA TYR A 184 -1.30 -13.91 4.25
C TYR A 184 -2.24 -15.01 4.71
N LEU A 185 -3.56 -14.80 4.69
CA LEU A 185 -4.55 -15.85 4.93
C LEU A 185 -4.68 -16.72 3.68
N SER A 186 -3.68 -17.59 3.46
CA SER A 186 -3.71 -18.58 2.38
C SER A 186 -4.82 -19.60 2.59
N PHE A 187 -5.14 -20.36 1.54
CA PHE A 187 -6.06 -21.50 1.64
C PHE A 187 -5.65 -22.45 2.77
N ASP A 188 -4.36 -22.81 2.85
CA ASP A 188 -3.85 -23.72 3.87
C ASP A 188 -4.04 -23.17 5.30
N LYS A 189 -3.81 -21.86 5.49
CA LYS A 189 -3.98 -21.21 6.80
C LYS A 189 -5.47 -21.14 7.19
N MET A 190 -6.34 -20.80 6.23
CA MET A 190 -7.79 -20.83 6.45
C MET A 190 -8.29 -22.23 6.75
N LEU A 191 -7.76 -23.26 6.07
CA LEU A 191 -8.09 -24.66 6.32
C LEU A 191 -7.60 -25.13 7.70
N GLU A 192 -6.41 -24.72 8.12
CA GLU A 192 -5.87 -24.99 9.46
C GLU A 192 -6.83 -24.49 10.55
N ILE A 193 -7.33 -23.26 10.40
CA ILE A 193 -8.30 -22.66 11.33
C ILE A 193 -9.66 -23.35 11.22
N PHE A 194 -10.12 -23.66 10.00
CA PHE A 194 -11.39 -24.36 9.78
C PHE A 194 -11.43 -25.73 10.49
N LYS A 195 -10.31 -26.45 10.52
CA LYS A 195 -10.17 -27.73 11.25
C LYS A 195 -10.33 -27.58 12.77
N LYS A 196 -10.26 -26.35 13.32
CA LYS A 196 -10.50 -26.01 14.73
C LYS A 196 -11.93 -25.53 14.95
N VAL A 197 -12.89 -26.32 14.48
CA VAL A 197 -14.35 -26.08 14.35
C VAL A 197 -14.98 -25.19 15.44
N TYR A 198 -14.60 -25.39 16.71
CA TYR A 198 -15.16 -24.68 17.87
C TYR A 198 -14.62 -23.27 18.10
N ASP A 199 -13.44 -22.93 17.59
CA ASP A 199 -12.70 -21.72 18.02
C ASP A 199 -12.39 -20.78 16.85
N ILE A 200 -13.03 -21.03 15.71
CA ILE A 200 -12.82 -20.31 14.45
C ILE A 200 -12.85 -18.79 14.64
N PRO A 201 -13.88 -18.19 15.29
CA PRO A 201 -13.94 -16.73 15.40
C PRO A 201 -12.78 -16.14 16.21
N ARG A 202 -12.41 -16.79 17.32
CA ARG A 202 -11.26 -16.35 18.13
C ARG A 202 -9.96 -16.46 17.34
N LEU A 203 -9.71 -17.61 16.72
CA LEU A 203 -8.47 -17.86 15.97
C LEU A 203 -8.33 -16.93 14.76
N LEU A 204 -9.40 -16.70 13.99
CA LEU A 204 -9.36 -15.73 12.91
C LEU A 204 -9.15 -14.30 13.41
N THR A 205 -9.77 -13.94 14.53
CA THR A 205 -9.58 -12.61 15.14
C THR A 205 -8.12 -12.43 15.57
N GLU A 206 -7.52 -13.44 16.19
CA GLU A 206 -6.12 -13.45 16.59
C GLU A 206 -5.18 -13.31 15.38
N GLU A 207 -5.40 -14.10 14.34
CA GLU A 207 -4.58 -14.09 13.12
C GLU A 207 -4.70 -12.79 12.30
N ILE A 208 -5.82 -12.07 12.43
CA ILE A 208 -6.06 -10.81 11.71
C ILE A 208 -5.60 -9.61 12.54
N HIS A 209 -6.02 -9.50 13.80
CA HIS A 209 -5.90 -8.27 14.60
C HIS A 209 -4.80 -8.33 15.67
N PHE A 210 -4.23 -9.50 15.95
CA PHE A 210 -3.23 -9.69 17.02
C PHE A 210 -1.99 -10.47 16.54
N ASN A 211 -1.80 -10.54 15.23
CA ASN A 211 -0.71 -11.30 14.63
C ASN A 211 0.63 -10.56 14.74
N LYS A 212 1.54 -11.09 15.55
CA LYS A 212 2.88 -10.51 15.77
C LYS A 212 3.73 -10.46 14.50
N GLU A 213 3.49 -11.33 13.54
CA GLU A 213 4.18 -11.32 12.24
C GLU A 213 3.65 -10.22 11.31
N PHE A 214 2.47 -9.66 11.59
CA PHE A 214 1.80 -8.59 10.83
C PHE A 214 1.29 -7.47 11.76
N PRO A 215 2.20 -6.79 12.49
CA PRO A 215 1.85 -5.77 13.47
C PRO A 215 1.10 -4.57 12.87
N GLU A 216 1.16 -4.36 11.55
CA GLU A 216 0.36 -3.34 10.86
C GLU A 216 -1.16 -3.54 11.03
N ASN A 217 -1.63 -4.73 11.39
CA ASN A 217 -3.04 -4.99 11.63
C ASN A 217 -3.44 -4.92 13.11
N ASN A 218 -2.51 -4.60 14.03
CA ASN A 218 -2.78 -4.51 15.47
C ASN A 218 -3.60 -3.26 15.80
N ASN A 219 -4.87 -3.28 15.39
CA ASN A 219 -5.76 -2.14 15.31
C ASN A 219 -6.87 -2.15 16.37
N ILE A 220 -6.80 -3.09 17.32
CA ILE A 220 -7.63 -3.21 18.51
C ILE A 220 -6.72 -3.21 19.74
N GLN A 221 -7.07 -2.44 20.77
CA GLN A 221 -6.35 -2.38 22.04
C GLN A 221 -7.34 -2.45 23.21
N TYR A 222 -7.01 -3.14 24.28
CA TYR A 222 -7.84 -3.14 25.49
C TYR A 222 -7.65 -1.84 26.28
N LYS A 223 -8.76 -1.31 26.82
CA LYS A 223 -8.75 -0.10 27.65
C LYS A 223 -9.18 -0.37 29.09
N ASN A 224 -10.32 -1.05 29.27
CA ASN A 224 -10.89 -1.44 30.56
C ASN A 224 -11.95 -2.53 30.34
N ASP A 225 -12.52 -3.07 31.42
CA ASP A 225 -13.44 -4.23 31.35
C ASP A 225 -14.70 -4.04 30.50
N SER A 226 -15.08 -2.79 30.25
CA SER A 226 -16.21 -2.41 29.42
C SER A 226 -15.81 -1.97 28.01
N ASN A 227 -14.56 -1.55 27.78
CA ASN A 227 -14.18 -0.85 26.54
C ASN A 227 -12.84 -1.31 25.96
N ALA A 228 -12.79 -1.25 24.62
CA ALA A 228 -11.58 -1.34 23.82
C ALA A 228 -11.40 -0.05 23.00
N LEU A 229 -10.20 0.14 22.46
CA LEU A 229 -9.90 1.15 21.45
C LEU A 229 -9.78 0.44 20.10
N ILE A 230 -10.41 1.00 19.07
CA ILE A 230 -10.26 0.54 17.69
C ILE A 230 -9.69 1.68 16.82
N LYS A 231 -8.82 1.35 15.88
CA LYS A 231 -8.25 2.32 14.94
C LYS A 231 -9.27 2.62 13.84
N LYS A 232 -9.78 3.84 13.76
CA LYS A 232 -10.72 4.28 12.72
C LYS A 232 -10.36 5.69 12.28
N ASP A 233 -10.37 5.94 10.97
CA ASP A 233 -10.04 7.25 10.39
C ASP A 233 -8.71 7.80 10.89
N ASP A 234 -7.71 6.91 11.05
CA ASP A 234 -6.38 7.24 11.56
C ASP A 234 -6.34 7.72 13.02
N GLU A 235 -7.38 7.46 13.82
CA GLU A 235 -7.43 7.73 15.26
C GLU A 235 -7.92 6.51 16.05
N PHE A 236 -7.56 6.40 17.33
CA PHE A 236 -8.08 5.34 18.20
C PHE A 236 -9.35 5.84 18.89
N ILE A 237 -10.48 5.22 18.56
CA ILE A 237 -11.78 5.55 19.13
C ILE A 237 -12.22 4.48 20.12
N LEU A 238 -12.94 4.91 21.16
CA LEU A 238 -13.47 4.04 22.19
C LEU A 238 -14.68 3.25 21.66
N LYS A 239 -14.72 1.94 21.96
CA LYS A 239 -15.80 1.04 21.59
C LYS A 239 -16.11 0.08 22.74
N ASP A 240 -17.39 -0.19 22.97
CA ASP A 240 -17.82 -1.18 23.96
C ASP A 240 -17.25 -2.56 23.62
N LEU A 241 -16.67 -3.22 24.61
CA LEU A 241 -15.95 -4.47 24.47
C LEU A 241 -16.88 -5.66 24.16
N ASN A 242 -18.10 -5.66 24.71
CA ASN A 242 -19.08 -6.72 24.42
C ASN A 242 -19.59 -6.59 22.99
N ILE A 243 -19.96 -5.36 22.58
CA ILE A 243 -20.43 -5.08 21.23
C ILE A 243 -19.33 -5.42 20.22
N LEU A 244 -18.08 -5.01 20.47
CA LEU A 244 -16.95 -5.36 19.60
C LEU A 244 -16.76 -6.88 19.50
N ALA A 245 -16.81 -7.61 20.61
CA ALA A 245 -16.66 -9.06 20.60
C ALA A 245 -17.80 -9.74 19.82
N GLU A 246 -19.05 -9.31 20.00
CA GLU A 246 -20.20 -9.81 19.23
C GLU A 246 -20.06 -9.59 17.73
N GLU A 247 -19.63 -8.39 17.34
CA GLU A 247 -19.36 -8.05 15.93
C GLU A 247 -18.25 -8.93 15.34
N LEU A 248 -17.13 -9.09 16.07
CA LEU A 248 -16.02 -9.94 15.63
C LEU A 248 -16.44 -11.40 15.47
N VAL A 249 -17.20 -11.95 16.43
CA VAL A 249 -17.74 -13.31 16.27
C VAL A 249 -18.55 -13.42 14.98
N LYS A 250 -19.50 -12.50 14.77
CA LYS A 250 -20.39 -12.51 13.61
C LYS A 250 -19.60 -12.39 12.30
N GLU A 251 -18.71 -11.40 12.21
CA GLU A 251 -17.93 -11.11 11.01
C GLU A 251 -17.02 -12.29 10.64
N LYS A 252 -16.28 -12.84 11.60
CA LYS A 252 -15.34 -13.95 11.35
C LYS A 252 -16.09 -15.26 11.05
N THR A 253 -17.26 -15.48 11.65
CA THR A 253 -18.15 -16.59 11.25
C THR A 253 -18.59 -16.46 9.79
N VAL A 254 -19.06 -15.29 9.36
CA VAL A 254 -19.47 -15.06 7.96
C VAL A 254 -18.29 -15.23 7.00
N GLN A 255 -17.11 -14.73 7.37
CA GLN A 255 -15.88 -14.91 6.59
C GLN A 255 -15.55 -16.40 6.39
N MET A 256 -15.60 -17.20 7.46
CA MET A 256 -15.31 -18.63 7.36
C MET A 256 -16.40 -19.40 6.59
N GLN A 257 -17.67 -19.03 6.75
CA GLN A 257 -18.77 -19.62 5.96
C GLN A 257 -18.55 -19.40 4.46
N LYS A 258 -18.19 -18.18 4.06
CA LYS A 258 -17.87 -17.85 2.67
C LYS A 258 -16.70 -18.69 2.16
N PHE A 259 -15.62 -18.79 2.93
CA PHE A 259 -14.48 -19.64 2.61
C PHE A 259 -14.90 -21.11 2.40
N ALA A 260 -15.72 -21.65 3.31
CA ALA A 260 -16.18 -23.02 3.27
C ALA A 260 -17.04 -23.32 2.03
N LEU A 261 -17.93 -22.39 1.66
CA LEU A 261 -18.78 -22.51 0.48
C LEU A 261 -17.96 -22.46 -0.81
N GLU A 262 -17.06 -21.49 -0.94
CA GLU A 262 -16.24 -21.28 -2.14
C GLU A 262 -15.23 -22.42 -2.37
N ASN A 263 -14.80 -23.09 -1.29
CA ASN A 263 -13.75 -24.11 -1.34
C ASN A 263 -14.22 -25.51 -0.96
N LYS A 264 -15.53 -25.79 -0.98
CA LYS A 264 -16.15 -27.04 -0.52
C LYS A 264 -15.37 -28.29 -0.96
N ASN A 265 -15.12 -28.44 -2.26
CA ASN A 265 -14.45 -29.64 -2.81
C ASN A 265 -13.01 -29.79 -2.28
N ASN A 266 -12.24 -28.70 -2.26
CA ASN A 266 -10.86 -28.71 -1.79
C ASN A 266 -10.78 -29.00 -0.29
N ILE A 267 -11.66 -28.39 0.50
CA ILE A 267 -11.79 -28.69 1.92
C ILE A 267 -12.10 -30.18 2.08
N CYS A 268 -13.01 -30.70 1.25
CA CYS A 268 -13.43 -32.07 1.40
C CYS A 268 -12.32 -33.09 1.17
N THR A 269 -11.43 -32.81 0.22
CA THR A 269 -10.26 -33.66 -0.09
C THR A 269 -9.12 -33.52 0.92
N ASN A 270 -9.01 -32.40 1.62
CA ASN A 270 -7.89 -32.09 2.52
C ASN A 270 -8.21 -32.22 4.03
N ILE A 271 -9.40 -32.71 4.36
CA ILE A 271 -9.82 -33.01 5.74
C ILE A 271 -9.78 -34.53 5.97
N GLU A 272 -9.18 -34.93 7.09
CA GLU A 272 -9.15 -36.32 7.55
C GLU A 272 -10.55 -36.82 7.91
N THR A 273 -10.86 -38.08 7.62
CA THR A 273 -12.18 -38.69 7.89
C THR A 273 -12.61 -38.53 9.36
N GLN A 274 -11.68 -38.62 10.31
CA GLN A 274 -12.00 -38.41 11.74
C GLN A 274 -12.51 -36.99 12.00
N LYS A 275 -11.93 -35.98 11.36
CA LYS A 275 -12.37 -34.58 11.50
C LYS A 275 -13.78 -34.35 10.97
N TYR A 276 -14.20 -35.10 9.96
CA TYR A 276 -15.60 -35.09 9.53
C TYR A 276 -16.54 -35.62 10.59
N GLN A 277 -16.17 -36.72 11.25
CA GLN A 277 -16.96 -37.25 12.36
C GLN A 277 -17.06 -36.22 13.49
N ASP A 278 -15.94 -35.61 13.89
CA ASP A 278 -15.92 -34.55 14.91
C ASP A 278 -16.86 -33.37 14.56
N ILE A 279 -16.92 -32.97 13.28
CA ILE A 279 -17.82 -31.91 12.80
C ILE A 279 -19.27 -32.36 12.85
N VAL A 280 -19.56 -33.58 12.40
CA VAL A 280 -20.93 -34.13 12.39
C VAL A 280 -21.44 -34.28 13.82
N ASP A 281 -20.63 -34.81 14.73
CA ASP A 281 -20.96 -34.96 16.15
C ASP A 281 -21.26 -33.61 16.79
N LEU A 282 -20.46 -32.58 16.48
CA LEU A 282 -20.73 -31.22 16.93
C LEU A 282 -22.05 -30.67 16.40
N LEU A 283 -22.34 -30.86 15.12
CA LEU A 283 -23.60 -30.41 14.51
C LEU A 283 -24.80 -31.13 15.15
N LEU A 284 -24.68 -32.44 15.39
CA LEU A 284 -25.70 -33.20 16.12
C LEU A 284 -25.89 -32.65 17.54
N HIS A 285 -24.81 -32.39 18.26
CA HIS A 285 -24.86 -31.85 19.61
C HIS A 285 -25.61 -30.50 19.66
N PHE A 286 -25.34 -29.60 18.71
CA PHE A 286 -26.06 -28.32 18.64
C PHE A 286 -27.55 -28.47 18.30
N ILE A 287 -27.91 -29.40 17.41
CA ILE A 287 -29.30 -29.66 17.04
C ILE A 287 -30.06 -30.28 18.23
N LEU A 288 -29.46 -31.27 18.90
CA LEU A 288 -30.09 -32.06 19.94
C LEU A 288 -30.21 -31.29 21.27
N LEU A 289 -29.17 -30.57 21.68
CA LEU A 289 -29.16 -29.89 22.98
C LEU A 289 -29.74 -28.47 22.95
N LYS A 290 -30.04 -27.90 21.77
CA LYS A 290 -30.48 -26.49 21.64
C LYS A 290 -29.53 -25.48 22.32
N GLU A 291 -28.25 -25.81 22.44
CA GLU A 291 -27.20 -24.95 23.01
C GLU A 291 -26.43 -23.99 22.04
N PRO A 292 -26.91 -23.62 20.83
CA PRO A 292 -26.20 -22.63 19.99
C PRO A 292 -25.90 -21.31 20.71
N GLN A 293 -26.78 -20.89 21.63
CA GLN A 293 -26.64 -19.64 22.38
C GLN A 293 -25.49 -19.70 23.39
N GLU A 294 -25.31 -20.80 24.11
CA GLU A 294 -24.21 -20.94 25.08
C GLU A 294 -22.86 -21.03 24.37
N HIS A 295 -22.80 -21.71 23.24
CA HIS A 295 -21.60 -21.70 22.40
C HIS A 295 -21.27 -20.29 21.92
N TYR A 296 -22.27 -19.54 21.45
CA TYR A 296 -22.09 -18.15 21.03
C TYR A 296 -21.58 -17.26 22.18
N LYS A 297 -22.17 -17.36 23.38
CA LYS A 297 -21.69 -16.65 24.58
C LYS A 297 -20.24 -17.00 24.93
N LYS A 298 -19.87 -18.28 24.80
CA LYS A 298 -18.49 -18.73 25.01
C LYS A 298 -17.53 -18.12 23.98
N GLN A 299 -17.92 -18.01 22.72
CA GLN A 299 -17.09 -17.34 21.69
C GLN A 299 -16.90 -15.85 21.98
N ILE A 300 -17.97 -15.15 22.41
CA ILE A 300 -17.86 -13.74 22.83
C ILE A 300 -16.86 -13.62 23.98
N LYS A 301 -17.00 -14.44 25.02
CA LYS A 301 -16.07 -14.45 26.16
C LYS A 301 -14.63 -14.70 25.70
N ASN A 302 -14.42 -15.70 24.86
CA ASN A 302 -13.10 -16.02 24.30
C ASN A 302 -12.45 -14.84 23.56
N ILE A 303 -13.23 -14.08 22.76
CA ILE A 303 -12.72 -12.89 22.08
C ILE A 303 -12.42 -11.76 23.07
N ARG A 304 -13.27 -11.56 24.09
CA ARG A 304 -13.01 -10.56 25.14
C ARG A 304 -11.71 -10.87 25.88
N ASP A 305 -11.52 -12.12 26.27
CA ASP A 305 -10.31 -12.57 26.96
C ASP A 305 -9.07 -12.44 26.05
N LEU A 306 -9.21 -12.73 24.74
CA LEU A 306 -8.16 -12.49 23.76
C LEU A 306 -7.74 -11.01 23.70
N ILE A 307 -8.71 -10.09 23.63
CA ILE A 307 -8.45 -8.65 23.58
C ILE A 307 -7.76 -8.18 24.87
N LYS A 308 -8.21 -8.68 26.03
CA LYS A 308 -7.60 -8.35 27.35
C LYS A 308 -6.16 -8.82 27.47
N ASN A 309 -5.85 -10.01 26.95
CA ASN A 309 -4.55 -10.64 27.10
C ASN A 309 -3.48 -10.13 26.12
N ASN A 310 -3.89 -9.44 25.05
CA ASN A 310 -2.98 -8.88 24.03
C ASN A 310 -2.73 -7.37 24.21
N ASN A 311 -2.82 -6.89 25.44
CA ASN A 311 -2.54 -5.50 25.79
C ASN A 311 -1.07 -5.22 26.10
#